data_AF-Q5C3V4-F1
#
_entry.id   AF-Q5C3V4-F1
#
_cell.length_a   1.000
_cell.length_b   1.000
_cell.length_c   1.000
_cell.angle_alpha   90.00
_cell.angle_beta   90.00
_cell.angle_gamma   90.00
#
_symmetry.space_group_name_H-M   'P 1'
#
loop_
_entity.id
_entity.type
_entity.pdbx_description
1 polymer ?
#
loop_
_entity_poly.entity_id
_entity_poly.type
_entity_poly.pdbx_seq_one_letter_code
_entity_poly.pdbx_strand_id
1 'polypeptide(L)'
;MDRVFTTCLIRYLKRLTRIPTIFLPLQCQQTLCNNPMWKVVSSRLVKAIVIEESMAWLSTLGGGYSSLGDQSDYAASLAGTVSLFQMSLALEINSPILLAKSQLWFAQSLMQMGFLKNSAMILRRMYVIWKPLMRPDLPSDMRIDHMALGLWARLRHLWKKKRTQKIFQQN
;
A
#
# COMPACT_ATOMS: atom_id res chain seq x y z
N MET A 1 -7.97 -15.53 26.00
CA MET A 1 -8.61 -14.73 24.93
C MET A 1 -10.05 -14.46 25.37
N ASP A 2 -10.42 -13.18 25.49
CA ASP A 2 -11.72 -12.76 26.00
C ASP A 2 -12.89 -13.31 25.19
N ARG A 3 -13.90 -13.88 25.87
CA ARG A 3 -15.15 -14.37 25.24
C ARG A 3 -15.82 -13.28 24.39
N VAL A 4 -15.66 -12.01 24.77
CA VAL A 4 -16.18 -10.85 24.03
C VAL A 4 -15.50 -10.74 22.67
N PHE A 5 -14.18 -10.90 22.61
CA PHE A 5 -13.41 -10.83 21.37
C PHE A 5 -13.82 -11.94 20.40
N THR A 6 -13.95 -13.18 20.90
CA THR A 6 -14.38 -14.32 20.08
C THR A 6 -15.79 -14.13 19.53
N THR A 7 -16.70 -13.58 20.33
CA THR A 7 -18.10 -13.34 19.92
C THR A 7 -18.19 -12.23 18.86
N CYS A 8 -17.42 -11.16 19.01
CA CYS A 8 -17.31 -10.09 18.03
C CYS A 8 -16.67 -10.58 16.72
N LEU A 9 -15.60 -11.36 16.81
CA LEU A 9 -14.91 -11.94 15.66
C LEU A 9 -15.83 -12.88 14.87
N ILE A 10 -16.58 -13.76 15.53
CA ILE A 10 -17.54 -14.67 14.88
C ILE A 10 -18.67 -13.88 14.19
N ARG A 11 -19.19 -12.82 14.82
CA ARG A 11 -20.21 -11.94 14.20
C ARG A 11 -19.66 -11.22 12.97
N TYR A 12 -18.43 -10.72 13.05
CA TYR A 12 -17.76 -10.05 11.94
C TYR A 12 -17.47 -11.02 10.78
N LEU A 13 -16.96 -12.22 11.07
CA LEU A 13 -16.71 -13.27 10.06
C LEU A 13 -18.01 -13.75 9.40
N LYS A 14 -19.11 -13.90 10.16
CA LYS A 14 -20.46 -14.19 9.60
C LYS A 14 -21.00 -13.06 8.72
N ARG A 15 -20.53 -11.83 8.91
CA ARG A 15 -20.89 -10.68 8.07
C ARG A 15 -20.06 -10.65 6.79
N LEU A 16 -18.80 -11.09 6.84
CA LEU A 16 -17.91 -11.23 5.69
C LEU A 16 -18.27 -12.41 4.76
N THR A 17 -18.87 -13.49 5.28
CA THR A 17 -19.34 -14.61 4.44
C THR A 17 -20.60 -14.28 3.63
N ARG A 18 -21.25 -13.13 3.88
CA ARG A 18 -22.23 -12.58 2.96
C ARG A 18 -21.47 -11.80 1.89
N ILE A 19 -21.39 -12.39 0.70
CA ILE A 19 -21.06 -11.68 -0.54
C ILE A 19 -21.81 -10.34 -0.52
N PRO A 20 -21.19 -9.19 -0.78
CA PRO A 20 -21.93 -7.95 -0.95
C PRO A 20 -22.89 -8.16 -2.12
N THR A 21 -24.15 -8.44 -1.80
CA THR A 21 -25.24 -8.44 -2.76
C THR A 21 -25.39 -7.01 -3.20
N ILE A 22 -24.80 -6.69 -4.34
CA ILE A 22 -25.17 -5.53 -5.14
C ILE A 22 -26.69 -5.60 -5.24
N PHE A 23 -27.38 -4.57 -4.74
CA PHE A 23 -28.83 -4.49 -4.73
C PHE A 23 -29.30 -4.33 -6.19
N LEU A 24 -29.43 -5.46 -6.89
CA LEU A 24 -30.14 -5.52 -8.17
C LEU A 24 -31.59 -5.92 -7.89
N PRO A 25 -32.57 -5.29 -8.55
CA PRO A 25 -33.96 -5.73 -8.51
C PRO A 25 -34.06 -7.22 -8.84
N LEU A 26 -34.86 -7.97 -8.07
CA LEU A 26 -34.96 -9.44 -8.11
C LEU A 26 -35.23 -9.97 -9.54
N GLN A 27 -35.96 -9.20 -10.36
CA GLN A 27 -36.26 -9.55 -11.75
C GLN A 27 -35.05 -9.47 -12.70
N CYS A 28 -34.12 -8.52 -12.50
CA CYS A 28 -32.87 -8.49 -13.25
C CYS A 28 -31.92 -9.63 -12.84
N GLN A 29 -32.02 -10.08 -11.60
CA GLN A 29 -31.13 -11.08 -11.01
C GLN A 29 -31.24 -12.45 -11.70
N GLN A 30 -32.44 -12.86 -12.13
CA GLN A 30 -32.67 -14.16 -12.77
C GLN A 30 -32.25 -14.17 -14.25
N THR A 31 -32.51 -13.08 -14.99
CA THR A 31 -32.17 -12.97 -16.42
C THR A 31 -30.68 -12.73 -16.65
N LEU A 32 -30.02 -11.96 -15.76
CA LEU A 32 -28.59 -11.69 -15.85
C LEU A 32 -27.73 -12.87 -15.39
N CYS A 33 -28.09 -13.56 -14.28
CA CYS A 33 -27.27 -14.67 -13.74
C CYS A 33 -27.13 -15.89 -14.67
N ASN A 34 -28.06 -16.09 -15.60
CA ASN A 34 -27.98 -17.15 -16.60
C ASN A 34 -27.12 -16.77 -17.82
N ASN A 35 -26.76 -15.49 -17.98
CA ASN A 35 -25.90 -15.03 -19.06
C ASN A 35 -24.42 -15.23 -18.68
N PRO A 36 -23.61 -15.98 -19.46
CA PRO A 36 -22.19 -16.18 -19.19
C PRO A 36 -21.40 -14.85 -19.16
N MET A 37 -21.83 -13.83 -19.90
CA MET A 37 -21.23 -12.49 -19.88
C MET A 37 -21.40 -11.81 -18.52
N TRP A 38 -22.54 -12.01 -17.85
CA TRP A 38 -22.77 -11.46 -16.51
C TRP A 38 -21.89 -12.12 -15.44
N LYS A 39 -21.60 -13.42 -15.57
CA LYS A 39 -20.63 -14.10 -14.70
C LYS A 39 -19.23 -13.49 -14.82
N VAL A 40 -18.82 -13.12 -16.04
CA VAL A 40 -17.54 -12.44 -16.28
C VAL A 40 -17.55 -11.02 -15.67
N VAL A 41 -18.61 -10.24 -15.91
CA VAL A 41 -18.73 -8.87 -15.39
C VAL A 41 -18.76 -8.86 -13.86
N SER A 42 -19.61 -9.70 -13.25
CA SER A 42 -19.71 -9.81 -11.79
C SER A 42 -18.41 -10.27 -11.14
N SER A 43 -17.72 -11.26 -11.72
CA SER A 43 -16.40 -11.69 -11.24
C SER A 43 -15.37 -10.57 -11.25
N ARG A 44 -15.30 -9.79 -12.34
CA ARG A 44 -14.40 -8.63 -12.45
C ARG A 44 -14.76 -7.52 -11.45
N LEU A 45 -16.04 -7.24 -11.28
CA LEU A 45 -16.51 -6.21 -10.35
C LEU A 45 -16.23 -6.59 -8.90
N VAL A 46 -16.51 -7.83 -8.51
CA VAL A 46 -16.18 -8.33 -7.16
C VAL A 46 -14.68 -8.25 -6.93
N LYS A 47 -13.86 -8.67 -7.90
CA LYS A 47 -12.40 -8.54 -7.82
C LYS A 47 -11.97 -7.08 -7.61
N ALA A 48 -12.52 -6.15 -8.39
CA ALA A 48 -12.21 -4.73 -8.27
C ALA A 48 -12.56 -4.19 -6.87
N ILE A 49 -13.76 -4.49 -6.37
CA ILE A 49 -14.21 -4.06 -5.03
C ILE A 49 -13.30 -4.61 -3.93
N VAL A 50 -12.95 -5.91 -3.99
CA VAL A 50 -12.09 -6.54 -2.98
C VAL A 50 -10.70 -5.92 -2.98
N ILE A 51 -10.14 -5.63 -4.16
CA ILE A 51 -8.82 -5.01 -4.25
C ILE A 51 -8.84 -3.57 -3.74
N GLU A 52 -9.88 -2.80 -4.07
CA GLU A 52 -10.05 -1.43 -3.59
C GLU A 52 -10.16 -1.37 -2.06
N GLU A 53 -11.02 -2.22 -1.47
CA GLU A 53 -11.17 -2.33 -0.02
C GLU A 53 -9.85 -2.76 0.65
N SER A 54 -9.17 -3.76 0.07
CA SER A 54 -7.87 -4.22 0.57
C SER A 54 -6.84 -3.09 0.57
N MET A 55 -6.78 -2.29 -0.50
CA MET A 55 -5.88 -1.15 -0.59
C MET A 55 -6.20 -0.08 0.45
N ALA A 56 -7.47 0.17 0.75
CA ALA A 56 -7.88 1.12 1.77
C ALA A 56 -7.40 0.69 3.17
N TRP A 57 -7.60 -0.59 3.52
CA TRP A 57 -7.15 -1.14 4.81
C TRP A 57 -5.62 -1.14 4.91
N LEU A 58 -4.92 -1.60 3.87
CA LEU A 58 -3.47 -1.64 3.84
C LEU A 58 -2.88 -0.22 3.92
N SER A 59 -3.50 0.78 3.29
CA SER A 59 -3.02 2.17 3.38
C SER A 59 -3.17 2.73 4.80
N THR A 60 -4.27 2.39 5.49
CA THR A 60 -4.53 2.81 6.87
C THR A 60 -3.53 2.17 7.83
N LEU A 61 -3.38 0.84 7.76
CA LEU A 61 -2.44 0.09 8.60
C LEU A 61 -0.99 0.49 8.32
N GLY A 62 -0.61 0.61 7.03
CA GLY A 62 0.72 1.01 6.60
C GLY A 62 1.08 2.41 7.10
N GLY A 63 0.15 3.36 7.04
CA GLY A 63 0.33 4.70 7.60
C GLY A 63 0.52 4.68 9.12
N GLY A 64 -0.28 3.87 9.84
CA GLY A 64 -0.16 3.70 11.28
C GLY A 64 1.20 3.11 11.70
N TYR A 65 1.61 1.99 11.10
CA TYR A 65 2.90 1.36 11.37
C TYR A 65 4.08 2.26 10.96
N SER A 66 3.99 2.93 9.80
CA SER A 66 5.05 3.85 9.36
C SER A 66 5.19 5.04 10.31
N SER A 67 4.10 5.56 10.89
CA SER A 67 4.18 6.66 11.88
C SER A 67 4.98 6.26 13.13
N LEU A 68 4.93 4.98 13.51
CA LEU A 68 5.69 4.42 14.64
C LEU A 68 7.08 3.91 14.24
N GLY A 69 7.36 3.79 12.94
CA GLY A 69 8.57 3.13 12.42
C GLY A 69 9.88 3.84 12.78
N ASP A 70 9.86 5.13 13.09
CA ASP A 70 11.06 5.88 13.51
C ASP A 70 11.53 5.52 14.93
N GLN A 71 10.64 4.94 15.73
CA GLN A 71 10.87 4.56 17.13
C GLN A 71 10.91 3.04 17.33
N SER A 72 10.39 2.28 16.35
CA SER A 72 10.24 0.83 16.44
C SER A 72 10.57 0.17 15.11
N ASP A 73 11.70 -0.55 15.08
CA ASP A 73 12.11 -1.36 13.92
C ASP A 73 11.06 -2.43 13.58
N TYR A 74 10.35 -2.95 14.58
CA TYR A 74 9.24 -3.89 14.37
C TYR A 74 8.09 -3.24 13.61
N ALA A 75 7.67 -2.03 14.01
CA ALA A 75 6.63 -1.30 13.29
C ALA A 75 7.09 -0.93 11.86
N ALA A 76 8.33 -0.50 11.69
CA ALA A 76 8.90 -0.24 10.36
C ALA A 76 8.88 -1.50 9.47
N SER A 77 9.25 -2.66 10.02
CA SER A 77 9.19 -3.95 9.31
C SER A 77 7.77 -4.33 8.89
N LEU A 78 6.78 -4.12 9.77
CA LEU A 78 5.37 -4.33 9.44
C LEU A 78 4.88 -3.37 8.34
N ALA A 79 5.26 -2.09 8.39
CA ALA A 79 4.96 -1.13 7.32
C ALA A 79 5.58 -1.56 5.98
N GLY A 80 6.79 -2.13 6.01
CA GLY A 80 7.43 -2.72 4.84
C GLY A 80 6.65 -3.91 4.28
N THR A 81 6.22 -4.82 5.15
CA THR A 81 5.39 -5.98 4.76
C THR A 81 4.07 -5.56 4.13
N VAL A 82 3.39 -4.57 4.72
CA VAL A 82 2.17 -3.98 4.16
C VAL A 82 2.43 -3.39 2.77
N SER A 83 3.54 -2.68 2.60
CA SER A 83 3.92 -2.10 1.31
C SER A 83 4.15 -3.17 0.24
N LEU A 84 4.70 -4.34 0.59
CA LEU A 84 4.86 -5.47 -0.33
C LEU A 84 3.51 -6.06 -0.77
N PHE A 85 2.54 -6.18 0.14
CA PHE A 85 1.18 -6.58 -0.22
C PHE A 85 0.50 -5.55 -1.14
N GLN A 86 0.74 -4.27 -0.92
CA GLN A 86 0.27 -3.23 -1.83
C GLN A 86 0.95 -3.32 -3.21
N MET A 87 2.23 -3.69 -3.29
CA MET A 87 2.88 -3.94 -4.59
C MET A 87 2.25 -5.13 -5.31
N SER A 88 2.00 -6.25 -4.62
CA SER A 88 1.41 -7.43 -5.25
C SER A 88 0.02 -7.14 -5.81
N LEU A 89 -0.81 -6.42 -5.05
CA LEU A 89 -2.13 -5.99 -5.52
C LEU A 89 -2.02 -4.99 -6.68
N ALA A 90 -1.06 -4.06 -6.64
CA ALA A 90 -0.86 -3.10 -7.72
C ALA A 90 -0.46 -3.77 -9.05
N LEU A 91 0.37 -4.82 -8.98
CA LEU A 91 0.71 -5.65 -10.14
C LEU A 91 -0.51 -6.42 -10.65
N GLU A 92 -1.34 -6.96 -9.76
CA GLU A 92 -2.54 -7.72 -10.13
C GLU A 92 -3.55 -6.87 -10.92
N ILE A 93 -3.67 -5.58 -10.61
CA ILE A 93 -4.55 -4.63 -11.33
C ILE A 93 -3.81 -3.83 -12.41
N ASN A 94 -2.53 -4.10 -12.66
CA ASN A 94 -1.69 -3.37 -13.59
C ASN A 94 -1.71 -1.84 -13.36
N SER A 95 -1.70 -1.39 -12.10
CA SER A 95 -1.70 0.03 -11.77
C SER A 95 -0.26 0.55 -11.56
N PRO A 96 0.31 1.32 -12.52
CA PRO A 96 1.65 1.88 -12.36
C PRO A 96 1.72 2.90 -11.21
N ILE A 97 0.63 3.62 -10.95
CA ILE A 97 0.51 4.61 -9.87
C ILE A 97 0.64 3.92 -8.51
N LEU A 98 -0.13 2.86 -8.28
CA LEU A 98 -0.10 2.13 -7.01
C LEU A 98 1.21 1.37 -6.82
N LEU A 99 1.81 0.89 -7.90
CA LEU A 99 3.13 0.27 -7.86
C LEU A 99 4.21 1.27 -7.45
N ALA A 100 4.23 2.47 -8.03
CA ALA A 100 5.17 3.51 -7.66
C ALA A 100 4.99 3.96 -6.19
N LYS A 101 3.74 4.17 -5.75
CA LYS A 101 3.43 4.53 -4.35
C LYS A 101 3.89 3.47 -3.36
N SER A 102 3.60 2.19 -3.64
CA SER A 102 4.00 1.10 -2.76
C SER A 102 5.52 0.93 -2.69
N GLN A 103 6.23 1.12 -3.80
CA GLN A 103 7.71 1.18 -3.82
C GLN A 103 8.27 2.33 -2.96
N LEU A 104 7.64 3.51 -3.01
CA LEU A 104 7.99 4.64 -2.15
C LEU A 104 7.78 4.30 -0.66
N TRP A 105 6.63 3.72 -0.30
CA TRP A 105 6.35 3.32 1.07
C TRP A 105 7.30 2.23 1.60
N PHE A 106 7.68 1.28 0.75
CA PHE A 106 8.68 0.28 1.10
C PHE A 106 10.08 0.89 1.25
N ALA A 107 10.45 1.85 0.39
CA ALA A 107 11.70 2.58 0.56
C ALA A 107 11.73 3.39 1.87
N GLN A 108 10.58 3.91 2.32
CA GLN A 108 10.44 4.55 3.62
C GLN A 108 10.69 3.56 4.76
N SER A 109 10.05 2.38 4.77
CA SER A 109 10.27 1.41 5.85
C SER A 109 11.75 0.99 5.97
N LEU A 110 12.44 0.83 4.84
CA LEU A 110 13.88 0.59 4.82
C LEU A 110 14.70 1.73 5.44
N MET A 111 14.30 3.00 5.22
CA MET A 111 14.94 4.14 5.88
C MET A 111 14.75 4.12 7.38
N GLN A 112 13.55 3.77 7.83
CA GLN A 112 13.20 3.73 9.25
C GLN A 112 14.05 2.70 9.99
N MET A 113 14.28 1.53 9.39
CA MET A 113 15.18 0.48 9.91
C MET A 113 16.68 0.76 9.66
N GLY A 114 17.05 1.94 9.13
CA GLY A 114 18.44 2.32 8.90
C GLY A 114 19.12 1.72 7.66
N PHE A 115 18.38 0.99 6.80
CA PHE A 115 18.85 0.44 5.52
C PHE A 115 18.92 1.51 4.42
N LEU A 116 19.66 2.60 4.67
CA LEU A 116 19.68 3.79 3.82
C LEU A 116 20.16 3.51 2.38
N LYS A 117 21.11 2.59 2.20
CA LYS A 117 21.62 2.23 0.85
C LYS A 117 20.56 1.54 0.01
N ASN A 118 19.81 0.60 0.61
CA ASN A 118 18.76 -0.14 -0.07
C ASN A 118 17.60 0.78 -0.42
N SER A 119 17.20 1.66 0.51
CA SER A 119 16.19 2.68 0.23
C SER A 119 16.61 3.60 -0.94
N ALA A 120 17.85 4.09 -0.95
CA ALA A 120 18.36 4.93 -2.04
C ALA A 120 18.28 4.22 -3.40
N MET A 121 18.59 2.93 -3.45
CA MET A 121 18.53 2.12 -4.67
C MET A 121 17.10 2.02 -5.19
N ILE A 122 16.14 1.72 -4.31
CA ILE A 122 14.72 1.61 -4.69
C ILE A 122 14.17 2.95 -5.15
N LEU A 123 14.42 4.04 -4.40
CA LEU A 123 13.99 5.38 -4.78
C LEU A 123 14.50 5.79 -6.17
N ARG A 124 15.79 5.58 -6.45
CA ARG A 124 16.38 5.89 -7.76
C ARG A 124 15.74 5.07 -8.87
N ARG A 125 15.63 3.75 -8.67
CA ARG A 125 15.08 2.85 -9.69
C ARG A 125 13.63 3.21 -10.00
N MET A 126 12.80 3.37 -8.97
CA MET A 126 11.40 3.76 -9.12
C MET A 126 11.29 5.11 -9.83
N TYR A 127 12.11 6.10 -9.46
CA TYR A 127 12.04 7.43 -10.04
C TYR A 127 12.40 7.44 -11.54
N VAL A 128 13.45 6.71 -11.93
CA VAL A 128 13.86 6.56 -13.34
C VAL A 128 12.75 5.90 -14.18
N ILE A 129 12.04 4.93 -13.61
CA ILE A 129 10.93 4.25 -14.29
C ILE A 129 9.67 5.14 -14.34
N TRP A 130 9.38 5.86 -13.26
CA TRP A 130 8.17 6.66 -13.10
C TRP A 130 8.20 7.96 -13.90
N LYS A 131 9.34 8.67 -13.91
CA LYS A 131 9.41 10.03 -14.47
C LYS A 131 8.98 10.12 -15.95
N PRO A 132 9.35 9.19 -16.84
CA PRO A 132 8.90 9.20 -18.23
C PRO A 132 7.40 8.90 -18.41
N LEU A 133 6.77 8.22 -17.44
CA LEU A 133 5.35 7.85 -17.48
C LEU A 133 4.45 8.97 -16.94
N MET A 134 5.03 9.94 -16.24
CA MET A 134 4.34 11.00 -15.52
C MET A 134 3.67 11.99 -16.48
N ARG A 135 2.38 12.26 -16.26
CA ARG A 135 1.65 13.33 -16.95
C ARG A 135 1.59 14.58 -16.07
N PRO A 136 2.25 15.69 -16.42
CA PRO A 136 2.32 16.87 -15.56
C PRO A 136 0.95 17.50 -15.27
N ASP A 137 0.02 17.40 -16.20
CA ASP A 137 -1.36 17.88 -16.08
C ASP A 137 -2.22 17.04 -15.11
N LEU A 138 -1.76 15.83 -14.72
CA LEU A 138 -2.50 14.94 -13.85
C LEU A 138 -2.06 15.09 -12.37
N PRO A 139 -2.95 15.57 -11.47
CA PRO A 139 -2.57 15.82 -10.08
C PRO A 139 -2.08 14.59 -9.30
N SER A 140 -2.55 13.39 -9.64
CA SER A 140 -2.09 12.15 -8.99
C SER A 140 -0.61 11.89 -9.25
N ASP A 141 -0.14 12.23 -10.43
CA ASP A 141 1.22 11.94 -10.87
C ASP A 141 2.21 12.90 -10.22
N MET A 142 1.80 14.16 -10.12
CA MET A 142 2.53 15.15 -9.31
C MET A 142 2.69 14.68 -7.86
N ARG A 143 1.67 14.08 -7.24
CA ARG A 143 1.79 13.61 -5.84
C ARG A 143 2.91 12.58 -5.66
N ILE A 144 3.10 11.66 -6.62
CA ILE A 144 4.17 10.67 -6.57
C ILE A 144 5.55 11.35 -6.66
N ASP A 145 5.70 12.35 -7.54
CA ASP A 145 6.93 13.13 -7.67
C ASP A 145 7.27 13.84 -6.34
N HIS A 146 6.29 14.50 -5.72
CA HIS A 146 6.47 15.14 -4.41
C HIS A 146 6.81 14.14 -3.30
N MET A 147 6.17 12.97 -3.28
CA MET A 147 6.51 11.90 -2.33
C MET A 147 7.97 11.45 -2.51
N ALA A 148 8.40 11.21 -3.75
CA ALA A 148 9.77 10.81 -4.06
C ALA A 148 10.78 11.87 -3.61
N LEU A 149 10.52 13.16 -3.90
CA LEU A 149 11.38 14.27 -3.48
C LEU A 149 11.43 14.40 -1.95
N GLY A 150 10.31 14.24 -1.26
CA GLY A 150 10.23 14.25 0.20
C GLY A 150 11.05 13.13 0.83
N LEU A 151 10.90 11.91 0.32
CA LEU A 151 11.70 10.76 0.77
C LEU A 151 13.20 10.94 0.46
N TRP A 152 13.54 11.55 -0.68
CA TRP A 152 14.93 11.86 -1.01
C TRP A 152 15.55 12.89 -0.06
N ALA A 153 14.80 13.94 0.30
CA ALA A 153 15.23 14.92 1.28
C ALA A 153 15.46 14.28 2.66
N ARG A 154 14.52 13.42 3.09
CA ARG A 154 14.63 12.65 4.34
C ARG A 154 15.84 11.71 4.33
N LEU A 155 16.07 10.98 3.24
CA LEU A 155 17.23 10.10 3.07
C LEU A 155 18.55 10.86 3.26
N ARG A 156 18.69 12.02 2.61
CA ARG A 156 19.88 12.89 2.76
C ARG A 156 20.08 13.33 4.20
N HIS A 157 19.01 13.71 4.90
CA HIS A 157 19.06 14.08 6.31
C HIS A 157 19.56 12.91 7.18
N LEU A 158 19.01 11.70 6.99
CA LEU A 158 19.41 10.51 7.74
C LEU A 158 20.89 10.14 7.50
N TRP A 159 21.38 10.27 6.26
CA TRP A 159 22.80 10.07 5.95
C TRP A 159 23.69 11.08 6.68
N LYS A 160 23.32 12.36 6.69
CA LYS A 160 24.05 13.41 7.41
C LYS A 160 24.10 13.09 8.91
N LYS A 161 22.94 12.74 9.51
CA LYS A 161 22.84 12.35 10.92
C LYS A 161 23.75 11.17 11.25
N LYS A 162 23.73 10.11 10.44
CA LYS A 162 24.57 8.92 10.61
C LYS A 162 26.07 9.24 10.54
N ARG A 163 26.47 10.14 9.62
CA ARG A 163 27.87 10.60 9.50
C ARG A 163 28.32 11.37 10.74
N THR A 164 27.47 12.27 11.23
CA THR A 164 27.74 13.06 12.44
C THR A 164 27.87 12.16 13.68
N GLN A 165 26.97 11.18 13.86
CA GLN A 165 27.04 10.22 14.96
C GLN A 165 28.34 9.40 14.96
N LYS A 166 28.82 8.98 13.78
CA LYS A 166 30.10 8.26 13.67
C LYS A 166 31.30 9.10 14.12
N ILE A 167 31.31 10.39 13.80
CA ILE A 167 32.39 11.31 14.21
C ILE A 167 32.40 11.47 15.73
N PHE A 168 31.23 11.62 16.36
CA PHE A 168 31.12 11.74 17.82
C PHE A 168 31.45 10.45 18.58
N GLN A 169 31.39 9.27 17.94
CA GLN A 169 31.79 7.99 18.56
C GLN A 169 33.28 7.67 18.41
N GLN A 170 34.04 8.48 17.67
CA GLN A 170 35.47 8.29 17.41
C GLN A 170 36.36 9.28 18.20
N ASN A 171 35.75 10.24 18.90
CA ASN A 171 36.39 11.15 19.85
C ASN A 171 36.06 10.73 21.28
#